data_AF-A0A6M0S6Q3-F1
#
_entry.id   AF-A0A6M0S6Q3-F1
#
_cell.length_a   1.000
_cell.length_b   1.000
_cell.length_c   1.000
_cell.angle_alpha   90.00
_cell.angle_beta   90.00
_cell.angle_gamma   90.00
#
_symmetry.space_group_name_H-M   'P 1'
#
loop_
_entity.id
_entity.type
_entity.pdbx_description
1 polymer ?
#
loop_
_entity_poly.entity_id
_entity_poly.type
_entity_poly.pdbx_seq_one_letter_code
_entity_poly.pdbx_strand_id
1 'polypeptide(L)'
;MGFLDFWRQEQETQPSEHQLTLSGDSERLPDKRGRTDGGKIFKRFTDSIKANGGDCYNDAVQEETAELFGCGVRELYKATGGKRRDRSTLPEIVQQAYMANEVLTAVELERWIGSLPHQEQEAVNEAILNIVRDESKKTRNRLSW
;
A
#
# COMPACT_ATOMS: atom_id res chain seq x y z
N MET A 1 8.02 -1.92 16.58
CA MET A 1 8.81 -3.10 16.19
C MET A 1 8.74 -3.16 14.66
N GLY A 2 9.16 -4.22 13.98
CA GLY A 2 8.91 -4.34 12.52
C GLY A 2 7.54 -4.97 12.25
N PHE A 3 6.97 -4.77 11.05
CA PHE A 3 5.71 -5.45 10.69
C PHE A 3 5.86 -6.98 10.77
N LEU A 4 7.02 -7.52 10.42
CA LEU A 4 7.28 -8.97 10.47
C LEU A 4 7.34 -9.51 11.90
N ASP A 5 7.74 -8.69 12.88
CA ASP A 5 7.70 -9.09 14.30
C ASP A 5 6.27 -9.12 14.80
N PHE A 6 5.51 -8.06 14.49
CA PHE A 6 4.07 -7.99 14.75
C PHE A 6 3.32 -9.17 14.13
N TRP A 7 3.58 -9.46 12.86
CA TRP A 7 2.92 -10.54 12.11
C TRP A 7 3.19 -11.92 12.72
N ARG A 8 4.42 -12.18 13.17
CA ARG A 8 4.74 -13.44 13.87
C ARG A 8 3.99 -13.57 15.19
N GLN A 9 3.92 -12.49 15.98
CA GLN A 9 3.17 -12.49 17.24
C GLN A 9 1.67 -12.70 17.00
N GLU A 10 1.08 -12.04 16.00
CA GLU A 10 -0.32 -12.26 15.61
C GLU A 10 -0.60 -13.73 15.28
N GLN A 11 0.27 -14.39 14.49
CA GLN A 11 0.12 -15.81 14.18
C GLN A 11 0.19 -16.73 15.40
N GLU A 12 1.01 -16.38 16.39
CA GLU A 12 1.12 -17.12 17.66
C GLU A 12 -0.07 -16.89 18.59
N THR A 13 -0.74 -15.73 18.46
CA THR A 13 -1.84 -15.30 19.35
C THR A 13 -3.21 -15.63 18.79
N GLN A 14 -3.35 -16.04 17.53
CA GLN A 14 -4.63 -16.44 16.96
C GLN A 14 -5.16 -17.72 17.65
N PRO A 15 -6.24 -17.63 18.46
CA PRO A 15 -6.96 -18.83 18.84
C PRO A 15 -7.53 -19.45 17.56
N SER A 16 -7.49 -20.79 17.48
CA SER A 16 -8.16 -21.54 16.43
C SER A 16 -9.67 -21.34 16.57
N GLU A 17 -10.23 -20.25 16.04
CA GLU A 17 -11.66 -19.99 16.17
C GLU A 17 -12.48 -20.58 15.04
N HIS A 18 -13.48 -21.29 15.53
CA HIS A 18 -14.45 -22.09 14.81
C HIS A 18 -15.30 -21.25 13.87
N GLN A 19 -15.50 -21.85 12.71
CA GLN A 19 -16.56 -21.64 11.74
C GLN A 19 -17.90 -21.19 12.39
N LEU A 20 -18.26 -19.91 12.21
CA LEU A 20 -19.61 -19.41 12.40
C LEU A 20 -20.22 -19.15 11.02
N THR A 21 -20.99 -20.11 10.51
CA THR A 21 -21.88 -19.90 9.36
C THR A 21 -23.09 -19.07 9.80
N LEU A 22 -23.13 -17.80 9.42
CA LEU A 22 -24.36 -17.01 9.48
C LEU A 22 -25.09 -17.18 8.14
N SER A 23 -26.11 -18.02 8.11
CA SER A 23 -27.02 -18.14 6.97
C SER A 23 -28.03 -17.01 7.03
N GLY A 24 -27.93 -16.07 6.09
CA GLY A 24 -28.92 -15.01 5.88
C GLY A 24 -28.83 -14.50 4.44
N ASP A 25 -29.90 -14.71 3.68
CA ASP A 25 -30.04 -14.19 2.32
C ASP A 25 -30.06 -12.66 2.36
N SER A 26 -28.92 -12.07 2.02
CA SER A 26 -28.77 -10.63 1.91
C SER A 26 -29.19 -10.21 0.50
N GLU A 27 -30.30 -9.49 0.40
CA GLU A 27 -30.70 -8.83 -0.84
C GLU A 27 -29.55 -7.92 -1.32
N ARG A 28 -29.06 -8.19 -2.54
CA ARG A 28 -28.08 -7.32 -3.20
C ARG A 28 -28.73 -5.96 -3.46
N LEU A 29 -28.40 -4.99 -2.63
CA LEU A 29 -28.65 -3.59 -2.93
C LEU A 29 -27.96 -3.24 -4.27
N PRO A 30 -28.62 -2.52 -5.19
CA PRO A 30 -27.99 -2.08 -6.42
C PRO A 30 -26.84 -1.13 -6.09
N ASP A 31 -25.65 -1.51 -6.51
CA ASP A 31 -24.38 -0.84 -6.21
C ASP A 31 -24.33 0.53 -6.91
N LYS A 32 -25.01 1.53 -6.34
CA LYS A 32 -25.10 2.91 -6.89
C LYS A 32 -23.84 3.74 -6.61
N ARG A 33 -22.90 3.24 -5.82
CA ARG A 33 -21.62 3.89 -5.52
C ARG A 33 -20.52 2.95 -5.98
N GLY A 34 -19.74 3.36 -6.99
CA GLY A 34 -18.70 2.48 -7.55
C GLY A 34 -17.72 2.02 -6.47
N ARG A 35 -17.58 0.70 -6.29
CA ARG A 35 -16.65 0.11 -5.32
C ARG A 35 -15.21 0.52 -5.65
N THR A 36 -14.50 1.07 -4.68
CA THR A 36 -13.05 1.28 -4.77
C THR A 36 -12.36 0.02 -4.29
N ASP A 37 -11.50 -0.55 -5.13
CA ASP A 37 -10.66 -1.69 -4.79
C ASP A 37 -9.17 -1.29 -4.79
N GLY A 38 -8.32 -2.18 -4.29
CA GLY A 38 -6.87 -1.93 -4.24
C GLY A 38 -6.25 -1.72 -5.62
N GLY A 39 -6.81 -2.29 -6.69
CA GLY A 39 -6.34 -2.07 -8.05
C GLY A 39 -6.58 -0.64 -8.53
N LYS A 40 -7.75 -0.07 -8.23
CA LYS A 40 -8.07 1.33 -8.53
C LYS A 40 -7.22 2.31 -7.73
N ILE A 41 -6.96 2.02 -6.46
CA ILE A 41 -6.11 2.84 -5.61
C ILE A 41 -4.66 2.82 -6.12
N PHE A 42 -4.12 1.63 -6.37
CA PHE A 42 -2.76 1.48 -6.90
C PHE A 42 -2.63 2.18 -8.25
N LYS A 43 -3.65 2.07 -9.12
CA LYS A 43 -3.67 2.79 -10.39
C LYS A 43 -3.60 4.30 -10.18
N ARG A 44 -4.41 4.88 -9.28
CA ARG A 44 -4.37 6.32 -8.97
C ARG A 44 -2.99 6.74 -8.49
N PHE A 45 -2.38 5.95 -7.60
CA PHE A 45 -1.01 6.19 -7.14
C PHE A 45 -0.03 6.23 -8.31
N THR A 46 -0.02 5.23 -9.18
CA THR A 46 0.85 5.23 -10.36
C THR A 46 0.54 6.37 -11.33
N ASP A 47 -0.73 6.71 -11.54
CA ASP A 47 -1.13 7.81 -12.42
C ASP A 47 -0.63 9.15 -11.86
N SER A 48 -0.61 9.33 -10.53
CA SER A 48 -0.08 10.54 -9.88
C SER A 48 1.45 10.68 -10.01
N ILE A 49 2.20 9.57 -9.96
CA ILE A 49 3.64 9.55 -10.26
C ILE A 49 3.87 10.01 -11.70
N LYS A 50 3.11 9.43 -12.64
CA LYS A 50 3.20 9.77 -14.06
C LYS A 50 2.85 11.23 -14.33
N ALA A 51 1.82 11.76 -13.67
CA ALA A 51 1.38 13.15 -13.81
C ALA A 51 2.46 14.15 -13.35
N ASN A 52 3.32 13.74 -12.42
CA ASN A 52 4.50 14.49 -11.98
C ASN A 52 5.73 14.32 -12.90
N GLY A 53 5.61 13.56 -13.99
CA GLY A 53 6.70 13.26 -14.90
C GLY A 53 7.59 12.07 -14.48
N GLY A 54 7.22 11.33 -13.44
CA GLY A 54 8.00 10.20 -12.94
C GLY A 54 7.79 8.90 -13.71
N ASP A 55 8.83 8.05 -13.71
CA ASP A 55 8.80 6.67 -14.23
C ASP A 55 9.30 5.62 -13.21
N CYS A 56 9.53 6.04 -11.96
CA CYS A 56 10.10 5.24 -10.87
C CYS A 56 9.09 4.31 -10.15
N TYR A 57 8.10 3.74 -10.84
CA TYR A 57 7.01 2.96 -10.20
C TYR A 57 7.52 1.78 -9.37
N ASN A 58 8.51 1.05 -9.88
CA ASN A 58 9.05 -0.12 -9.19
C ASN A 58 9.77 0.30 -7.90
N ASP A 59 10.56 1.38 -7.98
CA ASP A 59 11.32 1.90 -6.85
C ASP A 59 10.37 2.50 -5.81
N ALA A 60 9.33 3.22 -6.25
CA ALA A 60 8.29 3.73 -5.36
C ALA A 60 7.62 2.60 -4.56
N VAL A 61 7.33 1.45 -5.18
CA VAL A 61 6.79 0.29 -4.45
C VAL A 61 7.83 -0.33 -3.50
N GLN A 62 9.12 -0.34 -3.85
CA GLN A 62 10.17 -0.81 -2.94
C GLN A 62 10.27 0.09 -1.70
N GLU A 63 10.37 1.40 -1.91
CA GLU A 63 10.46 2.42 -0.87
C GLU A 63 9.22 2.42 0.01
N GLU A 64 8.03 2.37 -0.59
CA GLU A 64 6.78 2.24 0.14
C GLU A 64 6.82 1.04 1.07
N THR A 65 7.24 -0.12 0.56
CA THR A 65 7.24 -1.36 1.33
C THR A 65 8.27 -1.34 2.44
N ALA A 66 9.47 -0.83 2.15
CA ALA A 66 10.55 -0.69 3.10
C ALA A 66 10.17 0.24 4.26
N GLU A 67 9.59 1.39 3.95
CA GLU A 67 9.25 2.39 4.96
C GLU A 67 7.99 2.02 5.73
N LEU A 68 6.97 1.49 5.06
CA LEU A 68 5.73 1.06 5.69
C LEU A 68 6.00 -0.15 6.59
N PHE A 69 6.53 -1.24 6.06
CA PHE A 69 6.61 -2.51 6.80
C PHE A 69 7.96 -2.77 7.46
N GLY A 70 9.00 -1.98 7.16
CA GLY A 70 10.36 -2.20 7.66
C GLY A 70 11.06 -3.41 7.03
N CYS A 71 10.61 -3.86 5.85
CA CYS A 71 11.16 -5.01 5.14
C CYS A 71 11.06 -4.85 3.62
N GLY A 72 11.81 -5.66 2.87
CA GLY A 72 11.73 -5.64 1.40
C GLY A 72 10.48 -6.34 0.86
N VAL A 73 10.04 -5.99 -0.35
CA VAL A 73 8.88 -6.63 -1.02
C VAL A 73 8.99 -8.15 -1.03
N ARG A 74 10.15 -8.69 -1.43
CA ARG A 74 10.34 -10.14 -1.49
C ARG A 74 10.19 -10.80 -0.11
N GLU A 75 10.68 -10.14 0.92
CA GLU A 75 10.63 -10.64 2.29
C GLU A 75 9.20 -10.64 2.83
N LEU A 76 8.45 -9.56 2.58
CA LEU A 76 7.03 -9.44 2.93
C LEU A 76 6.21 -10.60 2.35
N TYR A 77 6.30 -10.84 1.03
CA TYR A 77 5.59 -11.95 0.39
C TYR A 77 6.02 -13.32 0.93
N LYS A 78 7.32 -13.51 1.17
CA LYS A 78 7.84 -14.78 1.71
C LYS A 78 7.33 -15.04 3.13
N ALA A 79 7.36 -14.02 3.99
CA ALA A 79 6.98 -14.16 5.40
C ALA A 79 5.47 -14.31 5.60
N THR A 80 4.66 -13.70 4.73
CA THR A 80 3.20 -13.76 4.80
C THR A 80 2.59 -14.92 4.02
N GLY A 81 3.39 -15.64 3.22
CA GLY A 81 2.90 -16.70 2.33
C GLY A 81 2.19 -16.21 1.06
N GLY A 82 2.23 -14.90 0.79
CA GLY A 82 1.62 -14.31 -0.40
C GLY A 82 2.34 -14.69 -1.70
N LYS A 83 1.59 -14.64 -2.81
CA LYS A 83 2.11 -14.83 -4.17
C LYS A 83 2.71 -13.54 -4.71
N ARG A 84 4.00 -13.59 -5.07
CA ARG A 84 4.73 -12.44 -5.62
C ARG A 84 3.97 -11.78 -6.78
N ARG A 85 3.94 -10.44 -6.78
CA ARG A 85 3.22 -9.57 -7.75
C ARG A 85 1.70 -9.62 -7.66
N ASP A 86 1.14 -10.36 -6.71
CA ASP A 86 -0.29 -10.44 -6.50
C ASP A 86 -0.65 -9.98 -5.08
N ARG A 87 -0.89 -8.68 -4.92
CA ARG A 87 -1.19 -8.08 -3.61
C ARG A 87 -2.49 -8.60 -2.99
N SER A 88 -3.40 -9.14 -3.79
CA SER A 88 -4.65 -9.74 -3.28
C SER A 88 -4.43 -10.98 -2.42
N THR A 89 -3.23 -11.58 -2.52
CA THR A 89 -2.83 -12.76 -1.76
C THR A 89 -2.07 -12.44 -0.47
N LEU A 90 -1.79 -11.16 -0.21
CA LEU A 90 -1.21 -10.73 1.07
C LEU A 90 -2.30 -10.73 2.16
N PRO A 91 -1.93 -10.76 3.46
CA PRO A 91 -2.88 -10.63 4.55
C PRO A 91 -3.69 -9.34 4.44
N GLU A 92 -4.95 -9.37 4.91
CA GLU A 92 -5.86 -8.23 4.80
C GLU A 92 -5.28 -6.94 5.38
N ILE A 93 -4.63 -7.01 6.54
CA ILE A 93 -3.98 -5.85 7.18
C ILE A 93 -2.89 -5.23 6.29
N VAL A 94 -2.15 -6.06 5.54
CA VAL A 94 -1.12 -5.60 4.60
C VAL A 94 -1.77 -4.93 3.40
N GLN A 95 -2.85 -5.51 2.87
CA GLN A 95 -3.61 -4.93 1.76
C GLN A 95 -4.17 -3.56 2.15
N GLN A 96 -4.79 -3.45 3.32
CA GLN A 96 -5.35 -2.21 3.84
C GLN A 96 -4.26 -1.15 4.08
N ALA A 97 -3.10 -1.55 4.61
CA ALA A 97 -1.97 -0.64 4.81
C ALA A 97 -1.44 -0.05 3.49
N TYR A 98 -1.24 -0.89 2.46
CA TYR A 98 -0.90 -0.41 1.11
C TYR A 98 -1.97 0.56 0.60
N MET A 99 -3.24 0.17 0.65
CA MET A 99 -4.34 1.01 0.15
C MET A 99 -4.39 2.37 0.85
N ALA A 100 -4.23 2.40 2.18
CA ALA A 100 -4.23 3.64 2.95
C ALA A 100 -3.06 4.54 2.54
N ASN A 101 -1.85 3.98 2.45
CA ASN A 101 -0.66 4.72 2.07
C ASN A 101 -0.75 5.27 0.64
N GLU A 102 -1.18 4.45 -0.32
CA GLU A 102 -1.29 4.83 -1.72
C GLU A 102 -2.32 5.94 -1.95
N VAL A 103 -3.43 5.94 -1.21
CA VAL A 103 -4.40 7.04 -1.28
C VAL A 103 -3.77 8.34 -0.77
N LEU A 104 -3.09 8.32 0.37
CA LEU A 104 -2.48 9.51 0.96
C LEU A 104 -1.35 10.04 0.07
N THR A 105 -0.51 9.14 -0.42
CA THR A 105 0.63 9.49 -1.29
C THR A 105 0.14 10.02 -2.63
N ALA A 106 -0.90 9.45 -3.23
CA ALA A 106 -1.49 9.99 -4.45
C ALA A 106 -2.03 11.41 -4.25
N VAL A 107 -2.74 11.67 -3.15
CA VAL A 107 -3.24 13.02 -2.83
C VAL A 107 -2.09 14.01 -2.64
N GLU A 108 -0.99 13.59 -2.02
CA GLU A 108 0.16 14.45 -1.86
C GLU A 108 0.85 14.72 -3.20
N LEU A 109 1.16 13.68 -3.98
CA LEU A 109 1.74 13.83 -5.33
C LEU A 109 0.89 14.70 -6.24
N GLU A 110 -0.44 14.60 -6.17
CA GLU A 110 -1.36 15.46 -6.93
C GLU A 110 -1.17 16.96 -6.62
N ARG A 111 -0.76 17.33 -5.39
CA ARG A 111 -0.46 18.72 -5.01
C ARG A 111 0.83 19.24 -5.62
N TRP A 112 1.77 18.35 -5.96
CA TRP A 112 3.08 18.69 -6.50
C TRP A 112 3.11 18.74 -8.03
N ILE A 113 2.01 18.41 -8.71
CA ILE A 113 1.91 18.44 -10.17
C ILE A 113 2.30 19.83 -10.69
N GLY A 114 3.29 19.85 -11.60
CA GLY A 114 3.84 21.08 -12.18
C GLY A 114 4.79 21.87 -11.28
N SER A 115 5.07 21.39 -10.06
CA SER A 115 5.96 22.04 -9.09
C SER A 115 7.30 21.33 -8.88
N LEU A 116 7.41 20.06 -9.28
CA LEU A 116 8.67 19.31 -9.21
C LEU A 116 9.72 19.83 -10.21
N PRO A 117 11.02 19.66 -9.95
CA PRO A 117 12.08 20.15 -10.83
C PRO A 117 12.01 19.46 -12.21
N HIS A 118 11.75 20.21 -13.28
CA HIS A 118 11.59 19.66 -14.64
C HIS A 118 12.90 19.49 -15.41
N GLN A 119 14.06 19.69 -14.77
CA GLN A 119 15.34 19.77 -15.49
C GLN A 119 15.97 18.40 -15.76
N GLU A 120 15.79 17.41 -14.87
CA GLU A 120 16.36 16.06 -15.02
C GLU A 120 15.42 14.98 -14.47
N GLN A 121 15.28 13.87 -15.21
CA GLN A 121 14.39 12.75 -14.85
C GLN A 121 14.77 12.14 -13.49
N GLU A 122 16.07 12.03 -13.21
CA GLU A 122 16.58 11.50 -11.95
C GLU A 122 16.17 12.39 -10.76
N ALA A 123 16.22 13.72 -10.93
CA ALA A 123 15.78 14.66 -9.91
C ALA A 123 14.26 14.60 -9.66
N VAL A 124 13.46 14.44 -10.73
CA VAL A 124 12.00 14.22 -10.60
C VAL A 124 11.72 12.95 -9.83
N ASN A 125 12.35 11.84 -10.23
CA ASN A 125 12.15 10.53 -9.62
C ASN A 125 12.56 10.55 -8.15
N GLU A 126 13.71 11.14 -7.81
CA GLU A 126 14.17 11.23 -6.42
C GLU A 126 13.22 12.08 -5.56
N ALA A 127 12.69 13.18 -6.10
CA ALA A 127 11.68 13.98 -5.40
C ALA A 127 10.40 13.17 -5.12
N ILE A 128 9.93 12.39 -6.10
CA ILE A 128 8.77 11.49 -5.95
C ILE A 128 9.06 10.43 -4.89
N LEU A 129 10.22 9.76 -4.95
CA LEU A 129 10.61 8.74 -3.98
C LEU A 129 10.68 9.31 -2.56
N ASN A 130 11.17 10.54 -2.39
CA ASN A 130 11.18 11.21 -1.08
C ASN A 130 9.77 11.47 -0.55
N ILE A 131 8.82 11.89 -1.39
CA ILE A 131 7.41 12.03 -1.00
C ILE A 131 6.83 10.68 -0.57
N VAL A 132 7.09 9.61 -1.35
CA VAL A 132 6.65 8.25 -1.02
C VAL A 132 7.21 7.80 0.33
N ARG A 133 8.53 7.97 0.55
CA ARG A 133 9.18 7.61 1.82
C ARG A 133 8.56 8.36 3.00
N ASP A 134 8.33 9.66 2.87
CA ASP A 134 7.77 10.49 3.93
C ASP A 134 6.32 10.11 4.27
N GLU A 135 5.47 9.90 3.26
CA GLU A 135 4.09 9.46 3.49
C GLU A 135 4.04 8.04 4.06
N SER A 136 4.88 7.12 3.60
CA SER A 136 4.99 5.78 4.16
C SER A 136 5.40 5.78 5.63
N LYS A 137 6.36 6.63 6.02
CA LYS A 137 6.74 6.82 7.44
C LYS A 137 5.58 7.36 8.26
N LYS A 138 4.87 8.38 7.76
CA LYS A 138 3.71 8.96 8.45
C LYS A 138 2.60 7.93 8.60
N THR A 139 2.35 7.12 7.57
CA THR A 139 1.33 6.06 7.60
C THR A 139 1.72 4.94 8.57
N ARG A 140 2.97 4.48 8.55
CA ARG A 140 3.49 3.51 9.52
C ARG A 140 3.28 3.98 10.96
N ASN A 141 3.58 5.25 11.25
CA ASN A 141 3.39 5.81 12.60
C ASN A 141 1.93 5.76 13.08
N ARG A 142 0.95 5.70 12.16
CA ARG A 142 -0.48 5.59 12.47
C ARG A 142 -0.96 4.15 12.64
N LEU A 143 -0.27 3.20 11.99
CA LEU A 143 -0.63 1.78 12.03
C LEU A 143 0.16 1.01 13.11
N SER A 144 1.21 1.63 13.65
CA SER A 144 1.93 1.27 14.87
C SER A 144 2.07 -0.24 15.14
N TRP A 145 2.76 -0.91 14.22
CA TRP A 145 3.45 -2.18 14.45
C TRP A 145 4.91 -1.96 14.90
#